data_AF-A0A2E7N5C7-F1
#
_entry.id   AF-A0A2E7N5C7-F1
#
_cell.length_a   1.000
_cell.length_b   1.000
_cell.length_c   1.000
_cell.angle_alpha   90.00
_cell.angle_beta   90.00
_cell.angle_gamma   90.00
#
_symmetry.space_group_name_H-M   'P 1'
#
loop_
_entity.id
_entity.type
_entity.pdbx_description
1 polymer ?
#
loop_
_entity_poly.entity_id
_entity_poly.type
_entity_poly.pdbx_seq_one_letter_code
_entity_poly.pdbx_strand_id
1 'polypeptide(L)'
;MTSSSTRHRIKGSIQERFFISWRRVALRQRILTGRRWGRNGELDQYQHYGGSMLGNAMKSLFRSGARELKDKFSNDEDEDEFATPYNLRIGGAVDIDTLPMRMHVDQLRMRLPEETLIIAAQGYIELGDGGFVHRYYAANDSMIQVLTINGVKDQHVEEITLFTPFKSYYPSDRDEWAEWTAKDGRIGRTTFTLDDGTEYDRIWFDDTTSYAEPVAYSEFVYEDPESDDHDEIHHKAMLYGRNLEADKKNEYLLVSAESYDNEKTVEVMIGVDLELAMMKII
;
A
#
# COMPACT_ATOMS: atom_id res chain seq x y z
N MET A 1 -34.99 -53.66 23.72
CA MET A 1 -34.88 -52.21 23.98
C MET A 1 -33.45 -51.89 24.35
N THR A 2 -32.64 -51.51 23.36
CA THR A 2 -31.34 -50.85 23.55
C THR A 2 -31.10 -49.99 22.31
N SER A 3 -31.11 -48.68 22.53
CA SER A 3 -31.06 -47.63 21.52
C SER A 3 -29.61 -47.41 21.06
N SER A 4 -29.38 -47.51 19.74
CA SER A 4 -28.19 -47.01 19.07
C SER A 4 -28.16 -45.48 19.11
N SER A 5 -27.07 -44.86 19.57
CA SER A 5 -26.82 -43.43 19.39
C SER A 5 -25.50 -43.23 18.65
N THR A 6 -25.64 -42.96 17.36
CA THR A 6 -24.60 -42.50 16.44
C THR A 6 -24.22 -41.07 16.79
N ARG A 7 -23.04 -40.83 17.38
CA ARG A 7 -22.50 -39.47 17.53
C ARG A 7 -21.99 -38.98 16.18
N HIS A 8 -22.71 -38.01 15.62
CA HIS A 8 -22.32 -37.26 14.45
C HIS A 8 -21.06 -36.44 14.71
N ARG A 9 -20.12 -36.60 13.79
CA ARG A 9 -18.88 -35.86 13.60
C ARG A 9 -19.23 -34.47 13.05
N ILE A 10 -19.10 -33.42 13.86
CA ILE A 10 -19.07 -32.04 13.35
C ILE A 10 -17.60 -31.70 13.11
N LYS A 11 -17.17 -31.87 11.85
CA LYS A 11 -15.93 -31.28 11.33
C LYS A 11 -16.15 -29.76 11.28
N GLY A 12 -15.58 -29.02 12.23
CA GLY A 12 -15.35 -27.59 12.07
C GLY A 12 -14.26 -27.41 11.00
N SER A 13 -14.62 -26.75 9.91
CA SER A 13 -13.81 -26.55 8.71
C SER A 13 -12.57 -25.69 8.96
N ILE A 14 -11.48 -26.05 8.29
CA ILE A 14 -10.16 -25.39 8.23
C ILE A 14 -10.23 -24.07 7.41
N GLN A 15 -11.26 -23.25 7.60
CA GLN A 15 -11.51 -22.01 6.83
C GLN A 15 -11.67 -20.75 7.69
N GLU A 16 -11.35 -20.84 8.98
CA GLU A 16 -11.42 -19.72 9.95
C GLU A 16 -10.06 -19.33 10.55
N ARG A 17 -8.98 -19.69 9.87
CA ARG A 17 -7.60 -19.28 10.19
C ARG A 17 -6.95 -18.84 8.88
N PHE A 18 -6.04 -17.88 8.95
CA PHE A 18 -5.37 -17.17 7.84
C PHE A 18 -5.98 -15.81 7.50
N PHE A 19 -5.66 -14.87 8.39
CA PHE A 19 -5.73 -13.42 8.23
C PHE A 19 -4.53 -12.90 9.06
N ILE A 20 -3.32 -13.14 8.55
CA ILE A 20 -2.07 -12.94 9.28
C ILE A 20 -1.24 -11.92 8.51
N SER A 21 -1.10 -10.75 9.11
CA SER A 21 0.09 -9.90 9.08
C SER A 21 -0.19 -8.70 10.00
N TRP A 22 -1.23 -7.90 9.75
CA TRP A 22 -1.50 -6.69 10.56
C TRP A 22 -2.61 -6.78 11.63
N ARG A 23 -3.55 -7.72 11.54
CA ARG A 23 -4.65 -7.79 12.52
C ARG A 23 -4.24 -8.23 13.93
N ARG A 24 -3.03 -8.75 14.14
CA ARG A 24 -2.49 -9.02 15.51
C ARG A 24 -1.97 -7.76 16.18
N VAL A 25 -1.54 -6.79 15.39
CA VAL A 25 -1.08 -5.45 15.79
C VAL A 25 -2.28 -4.57 16.18
N ALA A 26 -3.32 -4.53 15.34
CA ALA A 26 -4.51 -3.72 15.58
C ALA A 26 -5.48 -4.27 16.67
N LEU A 27 -5.35 -5.52 17.11
CA LEU A 27 -6.30 -6.12 18.09
C LEU A 27 -6.08 -5.69 19.55
N ARG A 28 -5.02 -4.93 19.86
CA ARG A 28 -4.74 -4.46 21.24
C ARG A 28 -5.50 -3.19 21.65
N GLN A 29 -6.19 -2.48 20.75
CA GLN A 29 -6.79 -1.17 21.07
C GLN A 29 -8.30 -1.02 20.81
N ARG A 30 -9.08 -2.12 20.84
CA ARG A 30 -10.54 -2.05 20.64
C ARG A 30 -11.34 -1.92 21.94
N ILE A 31 -11.02 -0.91 22.76
CA ILE A 31 -11.91 -0.32 23.77
C ILE A 31 -11.65 1.19 23.73
N LEU A 32 -12.71 2.00 23.69
CA LEU A 32 -12.72 3.48 23.82
C LEU A 32 -12.89 4.31 22.54
N THR A 33 -13.99 4.15 21.78
CA THR A 33 -14.54 5.31 21.05
C THR A 33 -16.06 5.31 21.09
N GLY A 34 -16.61 6.31 21.79
CA GLY A 34 -18.03 6.57 21.84
C GLY A 34 -18.26 8.06 21.93
N ARG A 35 -18.49 8.73 20.79
CA ARG A 35 -19.59 9.69 20.55
C ARG A 35 -19.48 10.42 19.21
N ARG A 36 -20.67 10.85 18.80
CA ARG A 36 -21.19 11.36 17.53
C ARG A 36 -20.97 12.87 17.37
N TRP A 37 -20.70 13.37 16.15
CA TRP A 37 -20.61 14.80 15.83
C TRP A 37 -21.65 15.26 14.79
N GLY A 38 -21.94 16.57 14.83
CA GLY A 38 -22.90 17.31 14.01
C GLY A 38 -22.26 18.11 12.86
N ARG A 39 -23.10 18.82 12.09
CA ARG A 39 -23.01 19.05 10.64
C ARG A 39 -22.76 20.53 10.23
N ASN A 40 -22.19 20.71 9.03
CA ASN A 40 -22.38 21.75 7.99
C ASN A 40 -21.28 22.82 7.74
N GLY A 41 -20.93 23.01 6.44
CA GLY A 41 -20.57 24.31 5.83
C GLY A 41 -19.56 24.30 4.65
N GLU A 42 -20.06 24.33 3.41
CA GLU A 42 -19.55 24.73 2.05
C GLU A 42 -18.39 25.79 1.95
N LEU A 43 -17.55 25.98 0.90
CA LEU A 43 -17.58 25.87 -0.61
C LEU A 43 -16.16 26.04 -1.25
N ASP A 44 -15.97 25.51 -2.49
CA ASP A 44 -15.12 25.91 -3.68
C ASP A 44 -13.59 26.18 -3.56
N GLN A 45 -12.68 25.91 -4.53
CA GLN A 45 -12.73 25.76 -6.00
C GLN A 45 -11.45 25.05 -6.57
N TYR A 46 -11.57 24.41 -7.74
CA TYR A 46 -10.59 23.56 -8.45
C TYR A 46 -9.40 24.29 -9.12
N GLN A 47 -8.26 23.58 -9.26
CA GLN A 47 -7.33 23.79 -10.40
C GLN A 47 -6.70 22.48 -10.90
N HIS A 48 -6.75 22.29 -12.22
CA HIS A 48 -6.29 21.13 -13.00
C HIS A 48 -4.75 20.95 -13.01
N TYR A 49 -4.27 19.73 -12.79
CA TYR A 49 -3.08 19.19 -13.46
C TYR A 49 -3.30 17.73 -13.87
N GLY A 50 -3.31 17.48 -15.18
CA GLY A 50 -3.42 16.17 -15.80
C GLY A 50 -2.05 15.58 -16.11
N GLY A 51 -1.90 14.28 -15.81
CA GLY A 51 -0.72 13.45 -16.05
C GLY A 51 -0.26 12.79 -14.75
N SER A 52 -0.62 11.51 -14.53
CA SER A 52 -0.22 10.83 -13.29
C SER A 52 1.30 10.60 -13.27
N MET A 53 1.98 11.18 -12.29
CA MET A 53 3.41 10.96 -12.05
C MET A 53 3.70 9.70 -11.22
N LEU A 54 2.66 9.05 -10.68
CA LEU A 54 2.67 7.99 -9.68
C LEU A 54 3.50 6.73 -10.04
N GLY A 55 3.69 6.51 -11.34
CA GLY A 55 4.55 5.46 -11.86
C GLY A 55 5.95 5.93 -12.21
N ASN A 56 6.09 7.17 -12.65
CA ASN A 56 7.25 7.63 -13.41
C ASN A 56 8.47 7.90 -12.53
N ALA A 57 8.26 8.45 -11.33
CA ALA A 57 9.34 8.73 -10.38
C ALA A 57 9.95 7.42 -9.85
N MET A 58 9.12 6.53 -9.28
CA MET A 58 9.57 5.19 -8.86
C MET A 58 10.15 4.36 -10.02
N LYS A 59 9.52 4.39 -11.20
CA LYS A 59 10.08 3.75 -12.40
C LYS A 59 11.46 4.30 -12.77
N SER A 60 11.68 5.60 -12.60
CA SER A 60 12.99 6.21 -12.82
C SER A 60 14.02 5.68 -11.83
N LEU A 61 13.67 5.58 -10.55
CA LEU A 61 14.54 5.02 -9.50
C LEU A 61 14.88 3.53 -9.76
N PHE A 62 13.88 2.72 -10.11
CA PHE A 62 14.13 1.30 -10.44
C PHE A 62 14.94 1.10 -11.71
N ARG A 63 14.92 2.07 -12.63
CA ARG A 63 15.80 2.09 -13.80
C ARG A 63 17.21 2.57 -13.44
N SER A 64 17.34 3.58 -12.60
CA SER A 64 18.64 4.12 -12.18
C SER A 64 19.41 3.16 -11.29
N GLY A 65 18.71 2.31 -10.52
CA GLY A 65 19.32 1.19 -9.77
C GLY A 65 20.09 0.17 -10.63
N ALA A 66 20.02 0.26 -11.97
CA ALA A 66 20.88 -0.49 -12.89
C ALA A 66 22.19 0.23 -13.28
N ARG A 67 22.45 1.45 -12.78
CA ARG A 67 23.64 2.26 -13.09
C ARG A 67 24.10 3.11 -11.89
N GLU A 68 25.29 2.75 -11.42
CA GLU A 68 26.25 3.56 -10.65
C GLU A 68 25.97 3.83 -9.16
N LEU A 69 26.58 2.95 -8.35
CA LEU A 69 27.13 3.27 -7.04
C LEU A 69 28.24 4.34 -7.17
N LYS A 70 28.05 5.51 -6.53
CA LYS A 70 29.06 6.14 -5.66
C LYS A 70 28.61 7.47 -5.04
N ASP A 71 28.85 7.53 -3.72
CA ASP A 71 29.16 8.68 -2.88
C ASP A 71 28.32 9.95 -3.02
N LYS A 72 27.47 10.17 -2.00
CA LYS A 72 27.68 11.23 -1.00
C LYS A 72 26.56 11.21 0.03
N PHE A 73 26.92 11.05 1.31
CA PHE A 73 26.18 11.72 2.36
C PHE A 73 27.17 12.52 3.22
N SER A 74 26.97 13.83 3.17
CA SER A 74 27.48 14.80 4.13
C SER A 74 26.50 14.88 5.30
N ASN A 75 27.08 14.77 6.49
CA ASN A 75 26.59 15.15 7.82
C ASN A 75 25.41 16.14 7.83
N ASP A 76 24.26 15.73 8.37
CA ASP A 76 23.27 16.62 8.96
C ASP A 76 22.88 16.04 10.33
N GLU A 77 23.18 16.82 11.37
CA GLU A 77 22.88 16.56 12.77
C GLU A 77 21.37 16.73 13.00
N ASP A 78 20.58 15.69 12.75
CA ASP A 78 19.19 15.49 13.22
C ASP A 78 18.86 13.96 13.13
N GLU A 79 19.78 13.08 13.57
CA GLU A 79 19.70 11.62 13.35
C GLU A 79 18.63 10.89 14.19
N ASP A 80 17.90 11.57 15.08
CA ASP A 80 17.02 10.92 16.07
C ASP A 80 15.50 11.11 15.82
N GLU A 81 15.08 11.83 14.77
CA GLU A 81 13.64 12.00 14.47
C GLU A 81 13.21 11.12 13.29
N PHE A 82 12.25 10.22 13.56
CA PHE A 82 11.66 9.35 12.53
C PHE A 82 11.14 10.20 11.36
N ALA A 83 11.43 9.81 10.13
CA ALA A 83 11.06 10.63 8.98
C ALA A 83 9.54 10.76 8.85
N THR A 84 8.99 11.96 9.06
CA THR A 84 7.54 12.22 9.00
C THR A 84 7.19 13.34 8.01
N PRO A 85 7.39 13.16 6.68
CA PRO A 85 6.98 14.17 5.70
C PRO A 85 5.50 14.56 5.86
N TYR A 86 5.25 15.87 5.81
CA TYR A 86 3.99 16.55 6.12
C TYR A 86 3.44 16.29 7.52
N ASN A 87 4.30 15.86 8.45
CA ASN A 87 3.93 15.50 9.82
C ASN A 87 2.95 14.31 9.88
N LEU A 88 2.92 13.47 8.84
CA LEU A 88 2.28 12.16 8.90
C LEU A 88 3.09 11.27 9.86
N ARG A 89 2.44 10.69 10.86
CA ARG A 89 3.11 9.94 11.93
C ARG A 89 2.16 9.00 12.65
N ILE A 90 2.71 8.01 13.35
CA ILE A 90 1.95 7.09 14.21
C ILE A 90 1.14 7.89 15.25
N GLY A 91 -0.12 7.51 15.43
CA GLY A 91 -1.09 8.21 16.29
C GLY A 91 -1.70 9.47 15.67
N GLY A 92 -1.20 9.93 14.52
CA GLY A 92 -1.79 11.03 13.75
C GLY A 92 -3.13 10.64 13.11
N ALA A 93 -3.95 11.65 12.85
CA ALA A 93 -5.25 11.48 12.19
C ALA A 93 -5.26 12.20 10.84
N VAL A 94 -5.77 11.52 9.80
CA VAL A 94 -5.82 12.05 8.44
C VAL A 94 -7.23 11.96 7.88
N ASP A 95 -7.84 13.11 7.65
CA ASP A 95 -9.07 13.21 6.88
C ASP A 95 -8.73 13.32 5.39
N ILE A 96 -9.29 12.44 4.57
CA ILE A 96 -9.11 12.46 3.12
C ILE A 96 -10.37 13.04 2.47
N ASP A 97 -10.22 14.14 1.73
CA ASP A 97 -11.28 14.66 0.87
C ASP A 97 -11.47 13.74 -0.34
N THR A 98 -12.47 12.87 -0.24
CA THR A 98 -12.83 11.93 -1.31
C THR A 98 -13.76 12.54 -2.36
N LEU A 99 -14.23 13.79 -2.19
CA LEU A 99 -15.19 14.41 -3.10
C LEU A 99 -14.73 14.38 -4.57
N PRO A 100 -13.46 14.70 -4.91
CA PRO A 100 -12.98 14.63 -6.29
C PRO A 100 -13.03 13.23 -6.90
N MET A 101 -13.06 12.17 -6.08
CA MET A 101 -13.08 10.77 -6.52
C MET A 101 -14.52 10.24 -6.68
N ARG A 102 -15.50 10.84 -5.99
CA ARG A 102 -16.88 10.36 -5.97
C ARG A 102 -17.56 10.38 -7.33
N MET A 103 -17.13 11.26 -8.24
CA MET A 103 -17.64 11.26 -9.63
C MET A 103 -17.33 9.97 -10.40
N HIS A 104 -16.32 9.21 -9.96
CA HIS A 104 -15.85 7.99 -10.59
C HIS A 104 -16.06 6.74 -9.72
N VAL A 105 -16.81 6.85 -8.62
CA VAL A 105 -16.94 5.77 -7.63
C VAL A 105 -17.49 4.47 -8.21
N ASP A 106 -18.40 4.54 -9.18
CA ASP A 106 -18.98 3.35 -9.84
C ASP A 106 -17.97 2.63 -10.75
N GLN A 107 -16.89 3.31 -11.13
CA GLN A 107 -15.83 2.76 -11.98
C GLN A 107 -14.61 2.32 -11.15
N LEU A 108 -14.39 2.94 -9.99
CA LEU A 108 -13.33 2.61 -9.05
C LEU A 108 -13.57 1.23 -8.43
N ARG A 109 -12.51 0.42 -8.35
CA ARG A 109 -12.43 -0.80 -7.53
C ARG A 109 -11.93 -0.52 -6.12
N MET A 110 -11.49 0.72 -5.86
CA MET A 110 -11.16 1.21 -4.52
C MET A 110 -12.43 1.43 -3.69
N ARG A 111 -12.39 0.98 -2.43
CA ARG A 111 -13.32 1.50 -1.41
C ARG A 111 -12.78 2.81 -0.85
N LEU A 112 -13.43 3.92 -1.20
CA LEU A 112 -13.04 5.23 -0.67
C LEU A 112 -13.18 5.27 0.86
N PRO A 113 -12.23 5.91 1.58
CA PRO A 113 -12.34 6.09 3.02
C PRO A 113 -13.54 6.99 3.35
N GLU A 114 -14.38 6.52 4.27
CA GLU A 114 -15.57 7.25 4.75
C GLU A 114 -15.33 7.89 6.12
N GLU A 115 -14.27 7.48 6.80
CA GLU A 115 -13.89 7.88 8.15
C GLU A 115 -12.46 8.42 8.17
N THR A 116 -12.14 9.22 9.18
CA THR A 116 -10.79 9.67 9.48
C THR A 116 -9.86 8.48 9.63
N LEU A 117 -8.73 8.49 8.92
CA LEU A 117 -7.70 7.46 9.08
C LEU A 117 -6.87 7.77 10.32
N ILE A 118 -6.81 6.81 11.26
CA ILE A 118 -5.89 6.88 12.40
C ILE A 118 -4.67 6.05 12.04
N ILE A 119 -3.51 6.68 11.97
CA ILE A 119 -2.26 6.02 11.63
C ILE A 119 -1.83 5.16 12.81
N ALA A 120 -1.76 3.86 12.60
CA ALA A 120 -1.41 2.86 13.61
C ALA A 120 0.06 2.49 13.56
N ALA A 121 0.73 2.74 12.44
CA ALA A 121 2.11 2.34 12.22
C ALA A 121 2.69 2.97 10.97
N GLN A 122 4.01 2.88 10.83
CA GLN A 122 4.76 3.46 9.74
C GLN A 122 5.77 2.47 9.15
N GLY A 123 5.70 2.26 7.85
CA GLY A 123 6.67 1.52 7.05
C GLY A 123 7.69 2.45 6.41
N TYR A 124 8.92 1.98 6.32
CA TYR A 124 10.03 2.68 5.69
C TYR A 124 10.76 1.77 4.71
N ILE A 125 11.00 2.26 3.50
CA ILE A 125 11.70 1.54 2.42
C ILE A 125 12.75 2.48 1.81
N GLU A 126 14.00 2.04 1.75
CA GLU A 126 15.05 2.69 0.99
C GLU A 126 15.17 2.05 -0.40
N LEU A 127 14.92 2.83 -1.45
CA LEU A 127 14.97 2.34 -2.84
C LEU A 127 16.36 2.48 -3.48
N GLY A 128 17.31 3.11 -2.79
CA GLY A 128 18.59 3.55 -3.35
C GLY A 128 18.47 4.89 -4.08
N ASP A 129 19.60 5.43 -4.53
CA ASP A 129 19.70 6.70 -5.27
C ASP A 129 18.99 7.90 -4.60
N GLY A 130 18.95 7.91 -3.26
CA GLY A 130 18.27 8.93 -2.47
C GLY A 130 16.74 8.90 -2.55
N GLY A 131 16.16 7.80 -3.05
CA GLY A 131 14.73 7.53 -3.08
C GLY A 131 14.26 6.77 -1.84
N PHE A 132 13.20 7.26 -1.21
CA PHE A 132 12.62 6.66 -0.01
C PHE A 132 11.10 6.57 -0.15
N VAL A 133 10.52 5.49 0.39
CA VAL A 133 9.07 5.33 0.49
C VAL A 133 8.67 5.22 1.95
N HIS A 134 7.73 6.08 2.35
CA HIS A 134 7.15 6.13 3.68
C HIS A 134 5.69 5.66 3.58
N ARG A 135 5.31 4.61 4.32
CA ARG A 135 3.97 4.03 4.30
C ARG A 135 3.29 4.24 5.64
N TYR A 136 2.16 4.92 5.67
CA TYR A 136 1.39 5.16 6.88
C TYR A 136 0.16 4.28 6.87
N TYR A 137 0.16 3.28 7.75
CA TYR A 137 -0.89 2.27 7.82
C TYR A 137 -1.98 2.69 8.79
N ALA A 138 -3.23 2.66 8.34
CA ALA A 138 -4.41 2.89 9.16
C ALA A 138 -4.96 1.58 9.72
N ALA A 139 -5.73 1.66 10.81
CA ALA A 139 -6.31 0.49 11.48
C ALA A 139 -7.29 -0.34 10.62
N ASN A 140 -7.74 0.19 9.47
CA ASN A 140 -8.57 -0.51 8.49
C ASN A 140 -7.75 -1.06 7.31
N ASP A 141 -6.43 -1.17 7.49
CA ASP A 141 -5.45 -1.66 6.52
C ASP A 141 -5.29 -0.77 5.25
N SER A 142 -5.91 0.41 5.23
CA SER A 142 -5.57 1.44 4.22
C SER A 142 -4.17 1.99 4.48
N MET A 143 -3.50 2.40 3.41
CA MET A 143 -2.11 2.84 3.46
C MET A 143 -1.97 4.16 2.69
N ILE A 144 -1.41 5.19 3.32
CA ILE A 144 -0.93 6.37 2.60
C ILE A 144 0.56 6.13 2.31
N GLN A 145 0.93 6.08 1.04
CA GLN A 145 2.32 5.96 0.62
C GLN A 145 2.83 7.33 0.18
N VAL A 146 3.99 7.73 0.68
CA VAL A 146 4.70 8.97 0.30
C VAL A 146 6.05 8.60 -0.29
N LEU A 147 6.31 8.99 -1.52
CA LEU A 147 7.63 8.87 -2.14
C LEU A 147 8.39 10.18 -1.95
N THR A 148 9.63 10.09 -1.46
CA THR A 148 10.55 11.21 -1.42
C THR A 148 11.83 10.93 -2.21
N ILE A 149 12.39 11.96 -2.86
CA ILE A 149 13.66 11.86 -3.61
C ILE A 149 14.61 12.98 -3.19
N ASN A 150 15.88 12.62 -2.99
CA ASN A 150 16.96 13.52 -2.53
C ASN A 150 16.77 14.05 -1.10
N GLY A 151 16.06 13.32 -0.25
CA GLY A 151 15.81 13.65 1.15
C GLY A 151 14.46 13.12 1.64
N VAL A 152 14.13 13.37 2.91
CA VAL A 152 12.90 12.87 3.57
C VAL A 152 11.97 13.97 4.08
N LYS A 153 12.37 15.25 3.93
CA LYS A 153 11.56 16.42 4.32
C LYS A 153 10.50 16.74 3.26
N ASP A 154 9.47 17.50 3.62
CA ASP A 154 8.31 17.87 2.79
C ASP A 154 8.65 18.33 1.36
N GLN A 155 9.73 19.11 1.21
CA GLN A 155 10.19 19.64 -0.07
C GLN A 155 10.71 18.57 -1.04
N HIS A 156 10.98 17.36 -0.54
CA HIS A 156 11.44 16.20 -1.29
C HIS A 156 10.30 15.25 -1.65
N VAL A 157 9.06 15.54 -1.25
CA VAL A 157 7.91 14.70 -1.60
C VAL A 157 7.59 14.87 -3.07
N GLU A 158 7.64 13.75 -3.79
CA GLU A 158 7.34 13.67 -5.22
C GLU A 158 5.92 13.15 -5.47
N GLU A 159 5.43 12.28 -4.58
CA GLU A 159 4.18 11.55 -4.79
C GLU A 159 3.52 11.17 -3.46
N ILE A 160 2.18 11.20 -3.45
CA ILE A 160 1.36 10.68 -2.37
C ILE A 160 0.27 9.81 -2.97
N THR A 161 0.14 8.58 -2.49
CA THR A 161 -0.80 7.59 -3.01
C THR A 161 -1.58 6.97 -1.88
N LEU A 162 -2.92 7.01 -1.98
CA LEU A 162 -3.76 6.21 -1.11
C LEU A 162 -3.88 4.81 -1.71
N PHE A 163 -3.60 3.79 -0.93
CA PHE A 163 -3.91 2.40 -1.24
C PHE A 163 -4.94 1.84 -0.26
N THR A 164 -5.85 1.03 -0.77
CA THR A 164 -6.84 0.29 0.01
C THR A 164 -6.70 -1.21 -0.29
N PRO A 165 -6.85 -2.09 0.71
CA PRO A 165 -6.80 -3.52 0.48
C PRO A 165 -7.91 -3.95 -0.48
N PHE A 166 -7.56 -4.80 -1.44
CA PHE A 166 -8.53 -5.39 -2.37
C PHE A 166 -8.65 -6.89 -2.18
N LYS A 167 -7.52 -7.61 -2.14
CA LYS A 167 -7.52 -9.07 -1.98
C LYS A 167 -6.19 -9.58 -1.48
N SER A 168 -6.24 -10.58 -0.60
CA SER A 168 -5.09 -11.34 -0.14
C SER A 168 -5.15 -12.76 -0.68
N TYR A 169 -3.99 -13.32 -1.01
CA TYR A 169 -3.82 -14.73 -1.34
C TYR A 169 -2.81 -15.35 -0.38
N TYR A 170 -3.03 -16.62 -0.05
CA TYR A 170 -2.20 -17.37 0.90
C TYR A 170 -1.64 -18.62 0.23
N PRO A 171 -0.58 -18.50 -0.58
CA PRO A 171 0.07 -19.66 -1.17
C PRO A 171 0.48 -20.67 -0.10
N SER A 172 -0.02 -21.88 -0.21
CA SER A 172 0.10 -22.93 0.81
C SER A 172 1.40 -23.74 0.69
N ASP A 173 2.05 -23.68 -0.46
CA ASP A 173 3.31 -24.36 -0.73
C ASP A 173 4.22 -23.57 -1.69
N ARG A 174 5.36 -24.19 -2.03
CA ARG A 174 6.37 -23.60 -2.91
C ARG A 174 5.88 -23.44 -4.35
N ASP A 175 5.04 -24.34 -4.83
CA ASP A 175 4.57 -24.32 -6.21
C ASP A 175 3.52 -23.22 -6.37
N GLU A 176 2.56 -23.10 -5.45
CA GLU A 176 1.61 -21.98 -5.41
C GLU A 176 2.35 -20.63 -5.25
N TRP A 177 3.41 -20.56 -4.44
CA TRP A 177 4.23 -19.34 -4.34
C TRP A 177 4.96 -19.00 -5.65
N ALA A 178 5.43 -20.03 -6.37
CA ALA A 178 6.10 -19.88 -7.65
C ALA A 178 5.15 -19.39 -8.75
N GLU A 179 3.86 -19.74 -8.70
CA GLU A 179 2.86 -19.19 -9.63
C GLU A 179 2.81 -17.66 -9.59
N TRP A 180 3.13 -17.05 -8.45
CA TRP A 180 3.20 -15.60 -8.31
C TRP A 180 4.56 -15.02 -8.65
N THR A 181 5.63 -15.66 -8.18
CA THR A 181 6.96 -15.02 -8.06
C THR A 181 8.06 -15.56 -8.96
N ALA A 182 7.83 -16.71 -9.62
CA ALA A 182 8.80 -17.25 -10.57
C ALA A 182 8.79 -16.46 -11.88
N LYS A 183 9.80 -16.73 -12.73
CA LYS A 183 9.81 -16.21 -14.10
C LYS A 183 8.52 -16.60 -14.82
N ASP A 184 7.89 -15.64 -15.49
CA ASP A 184 6.57 -15.77 -16.14
C ASP A 184 5.40 -16.04 -15.17
N GLY A 185 5.63 -15.86 -13.86
CA GLY A 185 4.62 -15.84 -12.81
C GLY A 185 3.61 -14.70 -13.00
N ARG A 186 2.62 -14.63 -12.12
CA ARG A 186 1.54 -13.62 -12.22
C ARG A 186 2.06 -12.20 -12.04
N ILE A 187 2.93 -11.98 -11.05
CA ILE A 187 3.55 -10.69 -10.82
C ILE A 187 4.63 -10.49 -11.87
N GLY A 188 4.63 -9.36 -12.56
CA GLY A 188 5.59 -9.06 -13.61
C GLY A 188 5.08 -9.33 -15.04
N ARG A 189 3.86 -9.84 -15.25
CA ARG A 189 3.22 -9.86 -16.58
C ARG A 189 2.93 -8.45 -17.09
N THR A 190 2.71 -8.31 -18.39
CA THR A 190 2.37 -7.01 -19.03
C THR A 190 1.01 -6.47 -18.60
N THR A 191 0.08 -7.35 -18.24
CA THR A 191 -1.21 -6.98 -17.66
C THR A 191 -1.51 -7.83 -16.42
N PHE A 192 -2.37 -7.30 -15.55
CA PHE A 192 -2.95 -8.04 -14.44
C PHE A 192 -4.47 -7.91 -14.49
N THR A 193 -5.17 -9.05 -14.50
CA THR A 193 -6.63 -9.10 -14.57
C THR A 193 -7.21 -9.55 -13.23
N LEU A 194 -8.15 -8.79 -12.70
CA LEU A 194 -8.93 -9.15 -11.51
C LEU A 194 -9.99 -10.21 -11.85
N ASP A 195 -10.54 -10.86 -10.83
CA ASP A 195 -11.53 -11.94 -11.00
C ASP A 195 -12.80 -11.47 -11.73
N ASP A 196 -13.14 -10.18 -11.65
CA ASP A 196 -14.29 -9.58 -12.33
C ASP A 196 -14.02 -9.17 -13.79
N GLY A 197 -12.82 -9.47 -14.30
CA GLY A 197 -12.38 -9.14 -15.65
C GLY A 197 -11.78 -7.75 -15.81
N THR A 198 -11.69 -6.95 -14.74
CA THR A 198 -11.00 -5.65 -14.80
C THR A 198 -9.51 -5.86 -15.06
N GLU A 199 -8.98 -5.25 -16.11
CA GLU A 199 -7.57 -5.33 -16.50
C GLU A 199 -6.80 -4.05 -16.15
N TYR A 200 -5.55 -4.21 -15.71
CA TYR A 200 -4.59 -3.16 -15.45
C TYR A 200 -3.30 -3.43 -16.25
N ASP A 201 -2.77 -2.40 -16.89
CA ASP A 201 -1.50 -2.47 -17.63
C ASP A 201 -0.32 -2.26 -16.69
N ARG A 202 0.78 -2.97 -16.92
CA ARG A 202 1.99 -2.83 -16.10
C ARG A 202 2.60 -1.44 -16.29
N ILE A 203 2.83 -0.73 -15.20
CA ILE A 203 3.41 0.62 -15.20
C ILE A 203 4.93 0.56 -15.05
N TRP A 204 5.42 -0.23 -14.09
CA TRP A 204 6.87 -0.41 -13.93
C TRP A 204 7.41 -1.30 -15.05
N PHE A 205 8.52 -0.88 -15.67
CA PHE A 205 9.12 -1.57 -16.82
C PHE A 205 8.14 -1.75 -18.01
N ASP A 206 7.27 -0.78 -18.26
CA ASP A 206 6.30 -0.76 -19.37
C ASP A 206 6.91 -0.84 -20.79
N ASP A 207 8.21 -0.56 -20.92
CA ASP A 207 8.98 -0.67 -22.16
C ASP A 207 9.33 -2.12 -22.51
N THR A 208 9.17 -3.05 -21.56
CA THR A 208 9.38 -4.48 -21.80
C THR A 208 8.09 -5.14 -22.30
N THR A 209 8.09 -5.63 -23.53
CA THR A 209 6.89 -6.25 -24.15
C THR A 209 6.55 -7.65 -23.63
N SER A 210 7.33 -8.16 -22.67
CA SER A 210 7.16 -9.48 -22.06
C SER A 210 7.24 -9.37 -20.53
N TYR A 211 7.38 -10.50 -19.84
CA TYR A 211 7.60 -10.54 -18.40
C TYR A 211 8.76 -9.61 -17.98
N ALA A 212 8.55 -8.89 -16.89
CA ALA A 212 9.58 -8.13 -16.19
C ALA A 212 9.69 -8.65 -14.76
N GLU A 213 10.92 -8.79 -14.26
CA GLU A 213 11.12 -9.24 -12.88
C GLU A 213 10.51 -8.22 -11.90
N PRO A 214 9.70 -8.67 -10.93
CA PRO A 214 9.17 -7.81 -9.87
C PRO A 214 10.29 -7.10 -9.10
N VAL A 215 10.03 -5.87 -8.69
CA VAL A 215 10.95 -5.12 -7.84
C VAL A 215 10.99 -5.80 -6.48
N ALA A 216 12.19 -6.06 -5.98
CA ALA A 216 12.41 -6.59 -4.64
C ALA A 216 12.95 -5.50 -3.71
N TYR A 217 12.34 -5.36 -2.53
CA TYR A 217 12.77 -4.42 -1.48
C TYR A 217 12.38 -4.95 -0.09
N SER A 218 13.07 -4.48 0.94
CA SER A 218 12.67 -4.67 2.34
C SER A 218 11.91 -3.45 2.82
N GLU A 219 10.83 -3.66 3.56
CA GLU A 219 10.11 -2.64 4.30
C GLU A 219 10.32 -2.87 5.80
N PHE A 220 10.72 -1.82 6.52
CA PHE A 220 10.83 -1.82 7.97
C PHE A 220 9.60 -1.15 8.56
N VAL A 221 8.82 -1.89 9.35
CA VAL A 221 7.51 -1.46 9.88
C VAL A 221 7.59 -1.23 11.38
N TYR A 222 7.26 -0.01 11.79
CA TYR A 222 7.30 0.47 13.17
C TYR A 222 5.88 0.73 13.68
N GLU A 223 5.60 0.31 14.91
CA GLU A 223 4.28 0.46 15.56
C GLU A 223 4.30 1.41 16.76
N ASP A 224 5.50 1.68 17.28
CA ASP A 224 5.73 2.57 18.41
C ASP A 224 6.69 3.66 17.94
N PRO A 225 6.24 4.94 17.89
CA PRO A 225 7.11 6.03 17.44
C PRO A 225 8.27 6.32 18.38
N GLU A 226 8.26 5.75 19.60
CA GLU A 226 9.31 5.91 20.60
C GLU A 226 10.25 4.70 20.67
N SER A 227 10.12 3.73 19.75
CA SER A 227 10.90 2.50 19.71
C SER A 227 11.52 2.26 18.34
N ASP A 228 12.78 1.78 18.34
CA ASP A 228 13.46 1.32 17.12
C ASP A 228 13.09 -0.13 16.76
N ASP A 229 12.30 -0.82 17.59
CA ASP A 229 11.81 -2.16 17.30
C ASP A 229 10.87 -2.12 16.09
N HIS A 230 11.15 -2.97 15.11
CA HIS A 230 10.40 -3.04 13.86
C HIS A 230 10.35 -4.46 13.31
N ASP A 231 9.36 -4.71 12.45
CA ASP A 231 9.28 -5.90 11.62
C ASP A 231 9.90 -5.61 10.24
N GLU A 232 10.66 -6.57 9.70
CA GLU A 232 11.19 -6.50 8.33
C GLU A 232 10.37 -7.40 7.39
N ILE A 233 9.68 -6.78 6.43
CA ILE A 233 8.89 -7.48 5.42
C ILE A 233 9.65 -7.43 4.09
N HIS A 234 9.87 -8.60 3.48
CA HIS A 234 10.45 -8.65 2.13
C HIS A 234 9.36 -8.69 1.08
N HIS A 235 9.44 -7.78 0.12
CA HIS A 235 8.48 -7.65 -0.97
C HIS A 235 9.09 -8.12 -2.29
N LYS A 236 8.26 -8.74 -3.12
CA LYS A 236 8.41 -8.79 -4.57
C LYS A 236 7.16 -8.19 -5.20
N ALA A 237 7.25 -6.95 -5.66
CA ALA A 237 6.10 -6.17 -6.04
C ALA A 237 6.16 -5.64 -7.48
N MET A 238 4.99 -5.39 -8.04
CA MET A 238 4.83 -4.74 -9.33
C MET A 238 3.62 -3.80 -9.30
N LEU A 239 3.80 -2.61 -9.87
CA LEU A 239 2.73 -1.63 -10.03
C LEU A 239 2.10 -1.74 -11.43
N TYR A 240 0.79 -1.82 -11.44
CA TYR A 240 -0.06 -1.75 -12.62
C TYR A 240 -1.00 -0.55 -12.50
N GLY A 241 -1.61 -0.14 -13.60
CA GLY A 241 -2.63 0.89 -13.57
C GLY A 241 -3.53 0.87 -14.79
N ARG A 242 -4.63 1.62 -14.67
CA ARG A 242 -5.58 1.85 -15.75
C ARG A 242 -6.10 3.28 -15.67
N ASN A 243 -6.48 3.83 -16.82
CA ASN A 243 -7.12 5.14 -16.88
C ASN A 243 -8.63 4.93 -16.76
N LEU A 244 -9.30 5.68 -15.87
CA LEU A 244 -10.75 5.57 -15.72
C LEU A 244 -11.50 6.27 -16.87
N GLU A 245 -10.93 7.33 -17.43
CA GLU A 245 -11.40 7.96 -18.67
C GLU A 245 -10.22 8.55 -19.45
N ALA A 246 -10.46 8.96 -20.71
CA ALA A 246 -9.48 9.74 -21.47
C ALA A 246 -9.11 11.01 -20.66
N ASP A 247 -7.83 11.16 -20.35
CA ASP A 247 -7.25 12.26 -19.55
C ASP A 247 -7.66 12.32 -18.06
N LYS A 248 -8.22 11.24 -17.48
CA LYS A 248 -8.62 11.21 -16.06
C LYS A 248 -7.71 10.37 -15.16
N LYS A 249 -7.88 10.59 -13.86
CA LYS A 249 -7.15 9.98 -12.74
C LYS A 249 -6.92 8.49 -12.96
N ASN A 250 -5.70 8.07 -12.64
CA ASN A 250 -5.29 6.69 -12.77
C ASN A 250 -5.72 5.93 -11.53
N GLU A 251 -6.22 4.73 -11.75
CA GLU A 251 -6.37 3.74 -10.69
C GLU A 251 -5.20 2.77 -10.78
N TYR A 252 -4.57 2.53 -9.65
CA TYR A 252 -3.41 1.66 -9.54
C TYR A 252 -3.78 0.33 -8.94
N LEU A 253 -3.00 -0.67 -9.29
CA LEU A 253 -3.02 -1.97 -8.67
C LEU A 253 -1.59 -2.32 -8.26
N LEU A 254 -1.33 -2.28 -6.95
CA LEU A 254 -0.08 -2.78 -6.39
C LEU A 254 -0.27 -4.26 -6.05
N VAL A 255 0.52 -5.12 -6.67
CA VAL A 255 0.55 -6.55 -6.38
C VAL A 255 1.89 -6.87 -5.73
N SER A 256 1.84 -7.35 -4.49
CA SER A 256 3.00 -7.52 -3.62
C SER A 256 3.02 -8.95 -3.08
N ALA A 257 4.02 -9.74 -3.44
CA ALA A 257 4.29 -11.00 -2.76
C ALA A 257 5.19 -10.72 -1.56
N GLU A 258 4.70 -11.02 -0.36
CA GLU A 258 5.30 -10.61 0.91
C GLU A 258 5.77 -11.83 1.68
N SER A 259 6.92 -11.71 2.32
CA SER A 259 7.41 -12.73 3.24
C SER A 259 7.99 -12.12 4.50
N TYR A 260 7.55 -12.64 5.63
CA TYR A 260 7.92 -12.24 6.99
C TYR A 260 7.82 -13.47 7.91
N ASP A 261 8.77 -13.68 8.81
CA ASP A 261 8.79 -14.81 9.77
C ASP A 261 8.37 -16.18 9.19
N ASN A 262 8.88 -16.54 8.01
CA ASN A 262 8.53 -17.75 7.23
C ASN A 262 7.08 -17.83 6.75
N GLU A 263 6.26 -16.83 7.01
CA GLU A 263 4.94 -16.65 6.42
C GLU A 263 5.06 -15.99 5.04
N LYS A 264 4.07 -16.28 4.19
CA LYS A 264 4.02 -15.84 2.80
C LYS A 264 2.61 -15.46 2.43
N THR A 265 2.44 -14.25 1.91
CA THR A 265 1.17 -13.74 1.43
C THR A 265 1.37 -13.08 0.08
N VAL A 266 0.28 -12.91 -0.66
CA VAL A 266 0.25 -11.98 -1.80
C VAL A 266 -0.87 -11.00 -1.56
N GLU A 267 -0.49 -9.74 -1.39
CA GLU A 267 -1.40 -8.65 -1.15
C GLU A 267 -1.64 -7.88 -2.45
N VAL A 268 -2.91 -7.62 -2.72
CA VAL A 268 -3.38 -6.82 -3.84
C VAL A 268 -4.08 -5.60 -3.26
N MET A 269 -3.56 -4.42 -3.58
CA MET A 269 -4.11 -3.14 -3.15
C MET A 269 -4.49 -2.29 -4.36
N ILE A 270 -5.60 -1.57 -4.25
CA ILE A 270 -6.04 -0.59 -5.25
C ILE A 270 -5.63 0.80 -4.76
N GLY A 271 -5.03 1.58 -5.65
CA GLY A 271 -4.51 2.91 -5.33
C GLY A 271 -5.08 4.03 -6.18
N VAL A 272 -5.00 5.25 -5.66
CA VAL A 272 -5.28 6.51 -6.38
C VAL A 272 -4.32 7.61 -5.93
N ASP A 273 -4.01 8.55 -6.82
CA ASP A 273 -3.26 9.76 -6.48
C ASP A 273 -3.97 10.56 -5.38
N LEU A 274 -3.19 11.01 -4.40
CA LEU A 274 -3.57 12.08 -3.48
C LEU A 274 -2.73 13.33 -3.75
N GLU A 275 -3.40 14.46 -3.76
CA GLU A 275 -2.74 15.75 -3.61
C GLU A 275 -2.72 16.13 -2.13
N LEU A 276 -1.71 16.89 -1.69
CA LEU A 276 -1.64 17.36 -0.31
C LEU A 276 -2.91 18.12 0.11
N ALA A 277 -3.52 18.90 -0.80
CA ALA A 277 -4.76 19.63 -0.55
C ALA A 277 -5.97 18.71 -0.26
N MET A 278 -5.90 17.44 -0.65
CA MET A 278 -6.92 16.43 -0.35
C MET A 278 -6.74 15.80 1.03
N MET A 279 -5.66 16.12 1.74
CA MET A 279 -5.37 15.59 3.06
C MET A 279 -5.43 16.69 4.10
N LYS A 280 -6.14 16.42 5.19
CA LYS A 280 -6.07 17.22 6.40
C LYS A 280 -5.48 16.37 7.51
N ILE A 281 -4.25 16.70 7.87
CA ILE A 281 -3.46 16.02 8.90
C ILE A 281 -3.70 16.76 10.23
N ILE A 282 -4.06 16.01 11.27
CA ILE A 282 -4.48 16.50 12.59
C ILE A 282 -3.53 15.99 13.67
#